data_AF-L9XC40-F1
#
_entry.id   AF-L9XC40-F1
#
_cell.length_a   1.000
_cell.length_b   1.000
_cell.length_c   1.000
_cell.angle_alpha   90.00
_cell.angle_beta   90.00
_cell.angle_gamma   90.00
#
_symmetry.space_group_name_H-M   'P 1'
#
loop_
_entity.id
_entity.type
_entity.pdbx_description
1 polymer ?
#
loop_
_entity_poly.entity_id
_entity_poly.type
_entity_poly.pdbx_seq_one_letter_code
_entity_poly.pdbx_strand_id
1 'polypeptide(L)' 'MLEEIDNKYQRRGYTSRSEAIRDALRDWVDPTVQLSEETLEDLAASREQREQGETYSANDVRTRLGLDGEE' A
#
# COMPACT_ATOMS: atom_id res chain seq x y z
N MET A 1 1.41 13.08 14.59
CA MET A 1 2.28 12.07 13.94
C MET A 1 2.99 11.19 14.96
N LEU A 2 3.73 11.74 15.93
CA LEU A 2 4.36 10.93 16.99
C LEU A 2 3.33 10.19 17.87
N GLU A 3 2.22 10.82 18.22
CA GLU A 3 1.12 10.17 18.95
C GLU A 3 0.51 8.97 18.19
N GLU A 4 0.40 9.06 16.86
CA GLU A 4 -0.09 7.96 16.03
C GLU A 4 0.88 6.76 16.03
N ILE A 5 2.18 7.03 16.10
CA ILE A 5 3.20 6.00 16.23
C ILE A 5 3.12 5.38 17.63
N ASP A 6 2.98 6.19 18.67
CA ASP A 6 2.83 5.73 20.06
C ASP A 6 1.62 4.82 20.24
N ASN A 7 0.50 5.12 19.57
CA ASN A 7 -0.72 4.31 19.60
C ASN A 7 -0.62 2.99 18.82
N LYS A 8 0.35 2.84 17.90
CA LYS A 8 0.38 1.73 16.93
C LYS A 8 1.61 0.83 17.04
N TYR A 9 2.74 1.30 17.57
CA TYR A 9 4.00 0.53 17.53
C TYR A 9 3.88 -0.81 18.26
N GLN A 10 3.24 -0.85 19.43
CA GLN A 10 3.03 -2.10 20.19
C GLN A 10 2.10 -3.07 19.44
N ARG A 11 1.06 -2.55 18.78
CA ARG A 11 0.12 -3.37 17.98
C ARG A 11 0.80 -4.00 16.76
N ARG A 12 1.85 -3.36 16.26
CA ARG A 12 2.69 -3.89 15.18
C ARG A 12 3.83 -4.79 15.69
N GLY A 13 3.88 -5.07 16.99
CA GLY A 13 4.85 -6.00 17.59
C GLY A 13 6.19 -5.39 17.98
N TYR A 14 6.35 -4.06 17.85
CA TYR A 14 7.59 -3.40 18.25
C TYR A 14 7.68 -3.24 19.77
N THR A 15 8.87 -3.44 20.32
CA THR A 15 9.16 -3.32 21.75
C THR A 15 9.30 -1.86 22.20
N SER A 16 9.64 -0.96 21.27
CA SER A 16 9.76 0.47 21.53
C SER A 16 9.41 1.33 20.31
N ARG A 17 9.07 2.60 20.55
CA ARG A 17 8.89 3.60 19.50
C ARG A 17 10.13 3.75 18.62
N SER A 18 11.31 3.77 19.24
CA SER A 18 12.59 3.93 18.54
C SER A 18 12.88 2.76 17.60
N GLU A 19 12.43 1.56 17.96
CA GLU A 19 12.52 0.39 17.09
C GLU A 19 11.64 0.53 15.86
N ALA A 20 10.37 0.91 16.02
CA ALA A 20 9.46 1.16 14.89
C ALA A 20 9.97 2.26 13.94
N ILE A 21 10.55 3.34 14.49
CA ILE A 21 11.13 4.42 13.69
C ILE A 21 12.38 3.92 12.96
N ARG A 22 13.28 3.19 13.63
CA ARG A 22 14.50 2.67 13.01
C ARG A 22 14.18 1.67 11.90
N ASP A 23 13.16 0.85 12.10
CA ASP A 23 12.69 -0.10 11.09
C ASP A 23 12.15 0.62 9.85
N ALA A 24 11.30 1.63 10.03
CA ALA A 24 10.81 2.47 8.93
C ALA A 24 11.94 3.21 8.19
N LEU A 25 12.95 3.70 8.93
CA LEU A 25 14.13 4.33 8.33
C LEU A 25 15.01 3.32 7.58
N ARG A 26 15.09 2.07 8.06
CA ARG A 26 15.83 1.00 7.38
C ARG A 26 15.13 0.60 6.09
N ASP A 27 13.81 0.42 6.14
CA ASP A 27 13.00 0.08 4.97
C ASP A 27 13.07 1.16 3.88
N TRP A 28 13.28 2.43 4.26
CA TRP A 28 13.49 3.51 3.29
C TRP A 28 14.85 3.43 2.56
N VAL A 29 15.89 2.88 3.20
CA VAL A 29 17.23 2.75 2.63
C VAL A 29 17.42 1.41 1.92
N ASP A 30 16.85 0.35 2.48
CA ASP A 30 16.94 -1.02 1.99
C ASP A 30 15.55 -1.68 2.17
N PRO A 31 14.64 -1.48 1.20
CA PRO A 31 13.29 -2.00 1.30
C PRO A 31 13.33 -3.52 1.30
N THR A 32 12.70 -4.13 2.30
CA THR A 32 12.62 -5.59 2.41
C THR A 32 11.85 -6.24 1.25
N VAL A 33 10.96 -5.48 0.62
CA VAL A 33 10.26 -5.85 -0.61
C VAL A 33 10.38 -4.71 -1.60
N GLN A 34 11.01 -4.97 -2.74
CA GLN A 34 11.08 -4.03 -3.85
C GLN A 34 10.10 -4.48 -4.94
N LEU A 35 9.26 -3.56 -5.37
CA LEU A 35 8.44 -3.76 -6.57
C LEU A 35 9.36 -3.70 -7.80
N SER A 36 9.00 -4.43 -8.86
CA SER A 36 9.69 -4.26 -10.14
C SER A 36 9.46 -2.84 -10.68
N GLU A 37 10.39 -2.37 -11.51
CA GLU A 37 10.24 -1.08 -12.20
C GLU A 37 8.90 -1.00 -12.96
N GLU A 38 8.54 -2.07 -13.66
CA GLU A 38 7.25 -2.23 -14.36
C GLU A 38 6.05 -2.00 -13.42
N THR A 39 6.07 -2.60 -12.22
CA THR A 39 4.98 -2.40 -11.26
C THR A 39 4.92 -0.96 -10.73
N LEU A 40 6.07 -0.30 -10.58
CA LEU A 40 6.13 1.11 -10.17
C LEU A 40 5.58 2.03 -11.26
N GLU A 41 5.91 1.77 -12.52
CA GLU A 41 5.36 2.48 -13.68
C GLU A 41 3.84 2.31 -13.77
N ASP A 42 3.32 1.08 -13.61
CA ASP A 42 1.89 0.80 -13.58
C ASP A 42 1.17 1.56 -12.45
N LEU A 43 1.77 1.62 -11.26
CA LEU A 43 1.22 2.37 -10.13
C LEU A 43 1.21 3.88 -10.39
N ALA A 44 2.22 4.41 -11.08
CA ALA A 44 2.27 5.81 -11.47
C ALA A 44 1.17 6.13 -12.49
N ALA A 45 1.03 5.31 -13.55
CA ALA A 45 -0.02 5.44 -14.55
C ALA A 45 -1.42 5.34 -13.92
N SER A 46 -1.63 4.38 -13.01
CA SER A 46 -2.89 4.21 -12.31
C SER A 46 -3.28 5.44 -11.46
N ARG A 47 -2.30 6.14 -10.87
CA ARG A 47 -2.56 7.39 -10.12
C ARG A 47 -3.05 8.50 -11.02
N GLU A 48 -2.42 8.67 -12.19
CA GLU A 48 -2.81 9.65 -13.20
C GLU A 48 -4.23 9.36 -13.73
N GLN A 49 -4.52 8.12 -14.10
CA GLN A 49 -5.86 7.68 -14.51
C GLN A 49 -6.92 8.03 -13.46
N ARG A 50 -6.61 7.82 -12.18
CA ARG A 50 -7.52 8.18 -11.09
C ARG A 50 -7.78 9.69 -11.01
N GLU A 51 -6.76 10.52 -11.19
CA GLU A 51 -6.91 11.97 -11.21
C GLU A 51 -7.74 12.47 -12.40
N GLN A 52 -7.64 11.78 -13.53
CA GLN A 52 -8.41 12.06 -14.75
C GLN A 52 -9.81 11.43 -14.74
N GLY A 53 -10.15 10.64 -13.71
CA GLY A 53 -11.44 9.95 -13.61
C GLY A 53 -11.55 8.71 -14.51
N GLU A 54 -10.44 8.25 -15.10
CA GLU A 54 -10.34 7.07 -15.95
C GLU A 54 -10.32 5.78 -15.11
N THR A 55 -11.31 5.64 -14.22
CA THR A 55 -11.43 4.51 -13.31
C THR A 55 -12.67 3.70 -13.61
N TYR A 56 -12.64 2.42 -13.26
CA TYR A 56 -13.79 1.54 -13.37
C TYR A 56 -14.33 1.20 -11.98
N SER A 57 -15.64 1.02 -11.86
CA SER A 57 -16.24 0.49 -10.64
C SER A 57 -15.73 -0.93 -10.37
N ALA A 58 -15.40 -1.21 -9.11
CA ALA A 58 -14.98 -2.54 -8.71
C ALA A 58 -16.06 -3.60 -9.00
N ASN A 59 -17.34 -3.24 -8.95
CA ASN A 59 -18.42 -4.17 -9.29
C ASN A 59 -18.42 -4.50 -10.79
N ASP A 60 -18.35 -3.47 -11.64
CA ASP A 60 -18.36 -3.64 -13.10
C ASP A 60 -17.15 -4.43 -13.59
N VAL A 61 -15.98 -4.20 -12.98
CA VAL A 61 -14.76 -4.97 -13.28
C VAL A 61 -14.89 -6.42 -12.83
N ARG A 62 -15.42 -6.67 -11.63
CA ARG A 62 -15.64 -8.04 -11.15
C ARG A 62 -16.57 -8.81 -12.08
N THR A 63 -17.71 -8.24 -12.46
CA THR A 63 -18.62 -8.86 -13.44
C THR A 63 -17.95 -9.07 -14.79
N ARG A 64 -17.22 -8.08 -15.32
CA ARG A 64 -16.48 -8.22 -16.59
C ARG A 64 -15.45 -9.36 -16.55
N LEU A 65 -14.82 -9.60 -15.39
CA LEU A 65 -13.82 -10.64 -15.19
C LEU A 65 -14.41 -11.98 -14.73
N GLY A 66 -15.74 -12.08 -14.54
CA GLY A 66 -16.40 -13.28 -14.01
C GLY A 66 -16.07 -13.57 -12.54
N LEU A 67 -15.75 -12.53 -11.77
CA LEU A 67 -15.41 -12.56 -10.34
C LEU A 67 -16.57 -12.07 -9.45
N ASP A 68 -17.76 -11.93 -10.01
CA ASP A 68 -19.00 -11.52 -9.32
C ASP A 68 -19.81 -12.71 -8.77
N GLY A 69 -19.27 -13.93 -8.87
CA GLY A 69 -19.85 -15.11 -8.24
C GLY A 69 -19.69 -15.09 -6.72
N GLU A 70 -20.82 -15.17 -6.02
CA GLU A 70 -20.90 -15.74 -4.68
C GLU A 70 -20.63 -17.25 -4.81
N GLU A 71 -19.62 -17.80 -4.12
CA GLU A 71 -19.63 -19.23 -3.82
C GLU A 71 -20.79 -19.58 -2.87
#